data_AF-A0A7S2IRV9-F1
#
_entry.id   AF-A0A7S2IRV9-F1
#
_cell.length_a   1.000
_cell.length_b   1.000
_cell.length_c   1.000
_cell.angle_alpha   90.00
_cell.angle_beta   90.00
_cell.angle_gamma   90.00
#
_symmetry.space_group_name_H-M   'P 1'
#
loop_
_entity.id
_entity.type
_entity.pdbx_description
1 polymer ?
#
loop_
_entity_poly.entity_id
_entity_poly.type
_entity_poly.pdbx_seq_one_letter_code
_entity_poly.pdbx_strand_id
1 'polypeptide(L)'
;GEREASGAAGDNGMRSAALGLFHALGRLMYCKRIPPEGYVDGAASAPPNKRLRRNNSAVGANAAPVPLQLRHDVLVPKTSRPPLYFVPEEVMEASNTEPHVLVDWVFTNAPRFFGDIGDLAHFTSSLADVDAWGSTWHPGAREAVASPLDALGSAVQVRSVLDANLHPMPPQFADPAGAGAGGDGV
;
A
#
# COMPACT_ATOMS: atom_id res chain seq x y z
N GLY A 1 41.11 26.40 -25.46
CA GLY A 1 40.46 25.13 -25.82
C GLY A 1 40.16 24.42 -24.53
N GLU A 2 39.00 24.68 -23.96
CA GLU A 2 38.54 24.07 -22.71
C GLU A 2 37.16 23.48 -23.03
N ARG A 3 37.02 22.16 -22.86
CA ARG A 3 35.76 21.45 -23.01
C ARG A 3 35.19 21.20 -21.62
N GLU A 4 34.06 21.81 -21.32
CA GLU A 4 33.18 21.42 -20.23
C GLU A 4 32.57 20.05 -20.54
N ALA A 5 32.71 19.11 -19.59
CA ALA A 5 31.97 17.86 -19.57
C ALA A 5 30.77 18.04 -18.62
N SER A 6 29.62 18.41 -19.17
CA SER A 6 28.33 18.43 -18.45
C SER A 6 27.84 16.99 -18.24
N GLY A 7 27.64 16.63 -16.98
CA GLY A 7 27.41 15.27 -16.50
C GLY A 7 26.06 14.64 -16.85
N ALA A 8 26.12 13.34 -17.14
CA ALA A 8 24.99 12.42 -17.33
C ALA A 8 24.50 11.80 -16.00
N ALA A 9 24.27 12.62 -14.96
CA ALA A 9 23.92 12.14 -13.62
C ALA A 9 22.40 12.18 -13.29
N GLY A 10 21.54 12.64 -14.21
CA GLY A 10 20.14 12.96 -13.91
C GLY A 10 19.11 11.82 -13.97
N ASP A 11 19.31 10.79 -14.80
CA ASP A 11 18.22 9.85 -15.13
C ASP A 11 18.10 8.67 -14.13
N ASN A 12 19.21 8.27 -13.49
CA ASN A 12 19.20 7.15 -12.54
C ASN A 12 18.51 7.50 -11.21
N GLY A 13 18.57 8.76 -10.79
CA GLY A 13 17.96 9.22 -9.52
C GLY A 13 16.44 9.18 -9.55
N MET A 14 15.83 9.68 -10.64
CA MET A 14 14.37 9.72 -10.78
C MET A 14 13.75 8.33 -10.86
N ARG A 15 14.39 7.40 -11.57
CA ARG A 15 13.92 6.01 -11.67
C ARG A 15 13.98 5.29 -10.31
N SER A 16 15.02 5.54 -9.51
CA SER A 16 15.12 4.94 -8.17
C SER A 16 14.07 5.47 -7.20
N ALA A 17 13.76 6.77 -7.25
CA ALA A 17 12.71 7.37 -6.42
C ALA A 17 11.33 6.80 -6.79
N ALA A 18 11.04 6.69 -8.09
CA ALA A 18 9.78 6.10 -8.56
C ALA A 18 9.62 4.64 -8.10
N LEU A 19 10.68 3.84 -8.15
CA LEU A 19 10.65 2.45 -7.67
C LEU A 19 10.38 2.35 -6.16
N GLY A 20 10.96 3.25 -5.36
CA GLY A 20 10.71 3.34 -3.92
C GLY A 20 9.22 3.56 -3.60
N LEU A 21 8.61 4.55 -4.27
CA LEU A 21 7.19 4.83 -4.14
C LEU A 21 6.31 3.63 -4.53
N PHE A 22 6.50 3.02 -5.71
CA PHE A 22 5.66 1.88 -6.13
C PHE A 22 5.79 0.68 -5.19
N HIS A 23 6.99 0.44 -4.66
CA HIS A 23 7.19 -0.63 -3.69
C HIS A 23 6.52 -0.32 -2.34
N ALA A 24 6.58 0.93 -1.88
CA ALA A 24 5.85 1.38 -0.69
C ALA A 24 4.33 1.22 -0.87
N LEU A 25 3.78 1.70 -1.98
CA LEU A 25 2.37 1.56 -2.33
C LEU A 25 1.94 0.09 -2.41
N GLY A 26 2.75 -0.78 -3.03
CA GLY A 26 2.47 -2.21 -3.08
C GLY A 26 2.38 -2.85 -1.69
N ARG A 27 3.24 -2.45 -0.75
CA ARG A 27 3.21 -2.92 0.65
C ARG A 27 1.97 -2.41 1.38
N LEU A 28 1.67 -1.12 1.23
CA LEU A 28 0.54 -0.47 1.88
C LEU A 28 -0.80 -1.01 1.37
N MET A 29 -1.01 -1.07 0.06
CA MET A 29 -2.31 -1.45 -0.50
C MET A 29 -2.63 -2.94 -0.33
N TYR A 30 -1.62 -3.82 -0.27
CA TYR A 30 -1.85 -5.26 -0.15
C TYR A 30 -1.94 -5.76 1.29
N CYS A 31 -1.75 -4.90 2.31
CA CYS A 31 -2.08 -5.14 3.72
C CYS A 31 -1.68 -6.51 4.31
N LYS A 32 -0.60 -7.14 3.83
CA LYS A 32 -0.21 -8.46 4.34
C LYS A 32 0.12 -8.38 5.82
N ARG A 33 -0.13 -9.47 6.54
CA ARG A 33 0.06 -9.59 7.99
C ARG A 33 0.80 -10.87 8.33
N ILE A 34 1.33 -10.91 9.53
CA ILE A 34 1.91 -12.14 10.09
C ILE A 34 0.74 -13.04 10.49
N PRO A 35 0.61 -14.24 9.91
CA PRO A 35 -0.47 -15.15 10.28
C PRO A 35 -0.34 -15.57 11.76
N PRO A 36 -1.45 -15.68 12.51
CA PRO A 36 -1.46 -16.27 13.84
C PRO A 36 -0.88 -17.68 13.85
N GLU A 37 -0.38 -18.13 15.00
CA GLU A 37 0.04 -19.51 15.18
C GLU A 37 -1.11 -20.48 14.88
N GLY A 38 -0.83 -21.53 14.10
CA GLY A 38 -1.84 -22.49 13.67
C GLY A 38 -2.80 -21.99 12.60
N TYR A 39 -2.61 -20.79 12.02
CA TYR A 39 -3.43 -20.33 10.90
C TYR A 39 -3.26 -21.24 9.69
N VAL A 40 -4.35 -21.91 9.29
CA VAL A 40 -4.41 -22.72 8.09
C VAL A 40 -5.11 -21.91 7.02
N ASP A 41 -4.39 -21.58 5.95
CA ASP A 41 -4.98 -20.89 4.81
C ASP A 41 -5.98 -21.82 4.11
N GLY A 42 -7.27 -21.53 4.29
CA GLY A 42 -8.37 -22.28 3.67
C GLY A 42 -8.36 -22.24 2.13
N ALA A 43 -7.47 -21.44 1.51
CA ALA A 43 -7.25 -21.37 0.07
C ALA A 43 -6.52 -22.60 -0.54
N ALA A 44 -6.64 -23.78 0.09
CA ALA A 44 -6.20 -25.07 -0.47
C ALA A 44 -6.97 -25.47 -1.75
N SER A 45 -7.86 -24.62 -2.28
CA SER A 45 -8.59 -24.81 -3.53
C SER A 45 -7.89 -24.23 -4.78
N ALA A 46 -6.70 -23.64 -4.68
CA ALA A 46 -5.98 -23.18 -5.87
C ALA A 46 -5.43 -24.36 -6.68
N PRO A 47 -5.67 -24.43 -8.01
CA PRO A 47 -5.23 -25.56 -8.83
C PRO A 47 -3.70 -25.73 -8.79
N PRO A 48 -3.22 -26.99 -8.82
CA PRO A 48 -1.82 -27.34 -8.53
C PRO A 48 -0.79 -26.69 -9.47
N ASN A 49 -1.19 -26.23 -10.65
CA ASN A 49 -0.29 -25.78 -11.71
C ASN A 49 0.36 -24.40 -11.51
N LYS A 50 -0.04 -23.62 -10.49
CA LYS A 50 0.62 -22.33 -10.14
C LYS A 50 1.47 -22.38 -8.86
N ARG A 51 1.64 -23.56 -8.25
CA ARG A 51 2.44 -23.71 -7.01
C ARG A 51 3.95 -23.71 -7.27
N LEU A 52 4.39 -23.85 -8.52
CA LEU A 52 5.81 -24.04 -8.88
C LEU A 52 6.62 -22.74 -8.98
N ARG A 53 6.55 -21.85 -7.98
CA ARG A 53 7.62 -20.87 -7.71
C ARG A 53 7.54 -20.20 -6.34
N ARG A 54 6.68 -20.67 -5.44
CA ARG A 54 6.52 -20.07 -4.11
C ARG A 54 7.55 -20.69 -3.15
N ASN A 55 8.75 -20.09 -3.14
CA ASN A 55 9.77 -20.12 -2.09
C ASN A 55 9.82 -21.38 -1.20
N ASN A 56 10.61 -22.37 -1.64
CA ASN A 56 10.98 -23.54 -0.85
C ASN A 56 12.16 -23.24 0.11
N SER A 57 12.30 -22.00 0.57
CA SER A 57 13.48 -21.51 1.30
C SER A 57 13.13 -21.11 2.73
N ALA A 58 12.46 -21.97 3.49
CA ALA A 58 12.32 -21.81 4.94
C ALA A 58 11.62 -23.02 5.59
N VAL A 59 12.19 -24.22 5.48
CA VAL A 59 11.86 -25.33 6.40
C VAL A 59 13.02 -25.47 7.36
N GLY A 60 13.08 -24.55 8.32
CA GLY A 60 14.00 -24.58 9.45
C GLY A 60 13.28 -23.94 10.64
N ALA A 61 13.52 -24.45 11.85
CA ALA A 61 12.83 -24.02 13.08
C ALA A 61 13.02 -22.52 13.46
N ASN A 62 13.81 -21.76 12.69
CA ASN A 62 14.07 -20.32 12.84
C ASN A 62 13.58 -19.48 11.65
N ALA A 63 12.69 -20.03 10.83
CA ALA A 63 12.09 -19.30 9.71
C ALA A 63 11.21 -18.15 10.21
N ALA A 64 11.51 -16.91 9.83
CA ALA A 64 10.59 -15.80 10.04
C ALA A 64 9.24 -16.10 9.38
N PRO A 65 8.11 -15.78 10.01
CA PRO A 65 6.80 -16.08 9.47
C PRO A 65 6.60 -15.37 8.13
N VAL A 66 6.09 -16.09 7.13
CA VAL A 66 5.86 -15.55 5.79
C VAL A 66 4.63 -14.63 5.85
N PRO A 67 4.72 -13.36 5.43
CA PRO A 67 3.56 -12.46 5.40
C PRO A 67 2.51 -12.92 4.39
N LEU A 68 1.25 -13.00 4.82
CA LEU A 68 0.13 -13.47 4.02
C LEU A 68 -1.01 -12.45 4.01
N GLN A 69 -1.83 -12.48 2.96
CA GLN A 69 -3.13 -11.83 2.98
C GLN A 69 -4.06 -12.74 3.78
N LEU A 70 -4.56 -12.25 4.92
CA LEU A 70 -5.44 -13.02 5.78
C LEU A 70 -6.90 -12.87 5.34
N ARG A 71 -7.72 -13.85 5.70
CA ARG A 71 -9.16 -13.80 5.45
C ARG A 71 -9.83 -12.73 6.33
N HIS A 72 -10.95 -12.18 5.83
CA HIS A 72 -11.73 -11.14 6.48
C HIS A 72 -12.14 -11.49 7.93
N ASP A 73 -12.54 -12.73 8.19
CA ASP A 73 -12.96 -13.21 9.51
C ASP A 73 -11.85 -13.14 10.58
N VAL A 74 -10.58 -13.14 10.18
CA VAL A 74 -9.45 -12.96 11.09
C VAL A 74 -9.09 -11.48 11.26
N LEU A 75 -9.58 -10.61 10.37
CA LEU A 75 -9.34 -9.17 10.42
C LEU A 75 -10.43 -8.40 11.18
N VAL A 76 -11.58 -9.04 11.42
CA VAL A 76 -12.72 -8.53 12.20
C VAL A 76 -12.92 -9.48 13.39
N PRO A 77 -12.56 -9.12 14.63
CA PRO A 77 -12.50 -7.76 15.20
C PRO A 77 -11.14 -7.03 15.14
N LYS A 78 -11.18 -5.68 15.13
CA LYS A 78 -9.98 -4.83 15.16
C LYS A 78 -9.05 -5.10 16.36
N THR A 79 -9.64 -5.41 17.53
CA THR A 79 -8.90 -5.63 18.79
C THR A 79 -8.05 -6.89 18.81
N SER A 80 -8.36 -7.88 17.97
CA SER A 80 -7.62 -9.15 17.86
C SER A 80 -6.95 -9.30 16.49
N ARG A 81 -6.86 -8.21 15.73
CA ARG A 81 -6.30 -8.25 14.38
C ARG A 81 -4.80 -8.57 14.44
N PRO A 82 -4.30 -9.51 13.63
CA PRO A 82 -2.88 -9.84 13.62
C PRO A 82 -2.02 -8.62 13.22
N PRO A 83 -0.80 -8.49 13.74
CA PRO A 83 0.05 -7.35 13.46
C PRO A 83 0.47 -7.32 11.98
N LEU A 84 0.75 -6.11 11.49
CA LEU A 84 1.42 -5.92 10.19
C LEU A 84 2.85 -6.49 10.27
N TYR A 85 3.36 -6.98 9.15
CA TYR A 85 4.75 -7.44 9.08
C TYR A 85 5.76 -6.29 8.88
N PHE A 86 5.27 -5.05 8.78
CA PHE A 86 6.05 -3.83 8.58
C PHE A 86 5.47 -2.68 9.42
N VAL A 87 6.28 -1.65 9.64
CA VAL A 87 5.88 -0.38 10.25
C VAL A 87 5.49 0.60 9.13
N PRO A 88 4.25 1.11 9.08
CA PRO A 88 3.79 1.99 8.00
C PRO A 88 4.65 3.24 7.82
N GLU A 89 5.11 3.83 8.92
CA GLU A 89 5.95 5.03 8.93
C GLU A 89 7.31 4.78 8.26
N GLU A 90 7.96 3.64 8.55
CA GLU A 90 9.21 3.27 7.90
C GLU A 90 9.02 3.02 6.40
N VAL A 91 7.85 2.50 5.99
CA VAL A 91 7.52 2.30 4.57
C VAL A 91 7.31 3.64 3.87
N MET A 92 6.70 4.61 4.55
CA MET A 92 6.57 5.97 4.03
C MET A 92 7.93 6.66 3.91
N GLU A 93 8.78 6.58 4.94
CA GLU A 93 10.13 7.14 4.90
C GLU A 93 10.98 6.53 3.79
N ALA A 94 10.92 5.20 3.62
CA ALA A 94 11.64 4.48 2.56
C ALA A 94 11.11 4.75 1.13
N SER A 95 9.97 5.42 0.99
CA SER A 95 9.39 5.72 -0.32
C SER A 95 10.17 6.78 -1.09
N ASN A 96 11.07 7.53 -0.43
CA ASN A 96 11.76 8.70 -0.99
C ASN A 96 10.79 9.72 -1.62
N THR A 97 9.58 9.84 -1.08
CA THR A 97 8.61 10.86 -1.46
C THR A 97 8.06 11.57 -0.24
N GLU A 98 7.45 12.73 -0.47
CA GLU A 98 6.77 13.47 0.57
C GLU A 98 5.52 12.68 1.04
N PRO A 99 5.27 12.57 2.36
CA PRO A 99 4.13 11.83 2.90
C PRO A 99 2.78 12.17 2.28
N HIS A 100 2.52 13.46 2.04
CA HIS A 100 1.26 13.93 1.44
C HIS A 100 1.11 13.46 -0.01
N VAL A 101 2.18 13.41 -0.80
CA VAL A 101 2.15 12.89 -2.19
C VAL A 101 1.78 11.42 -2.19
N LEU A 102 2.30 10.65 -1.22
CA LEU A 102 1.94 9.24 -1.07
C LEU A 102 0.45 9.08 -0.71
N VAL A 103 -0.05 9.88 0.23
CA VAL A 103 -1.48 9.87 0.61
C VAL A 103 -2.37 10.23 -0.57
N ASP A 104 -2.05 11.31 -1.30
CA ASP A 104 -2.79 11.75 -2.47
C ASP A 104 -2.86 10.65 -3.54
N TRP A 105 -1.73 9.96 -3.77
CA TRP A 105 -1.69 8.84 -4.68
C TRP A 105 -2.60 7.71 -4.21
N VAL A 106 -2.52 7.34 -2.93
CA VAL A 106 -3.36 6.28 -2.34
C VAL A 106 -4.83 6.64 -2.49
N PHE A 107 -5.23 7.86 -2.15
CA PHE A 107 -6.60 8.33 -2.29
C PHE A 107 -7.09 8.27 -3.74
N THR A 108 -6.30 8.83 -4.67
CA THR A 108 -6.62 8.87 -6.10
C THR A 108 -6.82 7.46 -6.69
N ASN A 109 -6.10 6.48 -6.17
CA ASN A 109 -6.13 5.11 -6.69
C ASN A 109 -6.90 4.11 -5.81
N ALA A 110 -7.35 4.51 -4.61
CA ALA A 110 -8.00 3.63 -3.64
C ALA A 110 -9.15 2.79 -4.24
N PRO A 111 -10.07 3.33 -5.06
CA PRO A 111 -11.16 2.53 -5.64
C PRO A 111 -10.69 1.29 -6.43
N ARG A 112 -9.45 1.26 -6.91
CA ARG A 112 -8.88 0.11 -7.65
C ARG A 112 -8.36 -1.01 -6.75
N PHE A 113 -8.19 -0.73 -5.46
CA PHE A 113 -7.54 -1.63 -4.51
C PHE A 113 -8.48 -2.09 -3.40
N PHE A 114 -9.62 -1.43 -3.22
CA PHE A 114 -10.66 -1.81 -2.27
C PHE A 114 -11.69 -2.71 -2.98
N GLY A 115 -11.83 -3.94 -2.52
CA GLY A 115 -12.80 -4.91 -3.05
C GLY A 115 -14.22 -4.73 -2.50
N ASP A 116 -14.36 -3.94 -1.44
CA ASP A 116 -15.62 -3.63 -0.78
C ASP A 116 -15.82 -2.10 -0.65
N ILE A 117 -17.05 -1.64 -0.89
CA ILE A 117 -17.37 -0.21 -0.84
C ILE A 117 -17.47 0.32 0.60
N GLY A 118 -17.83 -0.54 1.56
CA GLY A 118 -17.85 -0.20 2.98
C GLY A 118 -16.44 0.05 3.50
N ASP A 119 -15.48 -0.80 3.12
CA ASP A 119 -14.05 -0.61 3.42
C ASP A 119 -13.56 0.76 2.88
N LEU A 120 -13.90 1.10 1.63
CA LEU A 120 -13.55 2.39 1.03
C LEU A 120 -14.20 3.57 1.77
N ALA A 121 -15.48 3.46 2.13
CA ALA A 121 -16.20 4.49 2.87
C ALA A 121 -15.60 4.72 4.27
N HIS A 122 -15.17 3.66 4.95
CA HIS A 122 -14.47 3.80 6.23
C HIS A 122 -13.11 4.48 6.10
N PHE A 123 -12.36 4.17 5.04
CA PHE A 123 -11.11 4.86 4.73
C PHE A 123 -11.34 6.35 4.47
N THR A 124 -12.30 6.71 3.62
CA THR A 124 -12.57 8.13 3.28
C THR A 124 -13.11 8.92 4.46
N SER A 125 -13.90 8.32 5.34
CA SER A 125 -14.30 8.94 6.62
C SER A 125 -13.08 9.29 7.47
N SER A 126 -12.11 8.37 7.56
CA SER A 126 -10.90 8.59 8.34
C SER A 126 -10.02 9.71 7.74
N LEU A 127 -9.99 9.82 6.40
CA LEU A 127 -9.31 10.94 5.74
C LEU A 127 -9.95 12.29 6.09
N ALA A 128 -11.29 12.35 6.04
CA ALA A 128 -12.04 13.56 6.37
C ALA A 128 -11.84 13.97 7.84
N ASP A 129 -11.78 12.99 8.75
CA ASP A 129 -11.50 13.23 10.18
C ASP A 129 -10.11 13.86 10.38
N VAL A 130 -9.09 13.39 9.65
CA VAL A 130 -7.72 13.94 9.72
C VAL A 130 -7.64 15.33 9.08
N ASP A 131 -8.33 15.56 7.95
CA ASP A 131 -8.37 16.88 7.30
C ASP A 131 -9.01 17.95 8.21
N ALA A 132 -10.05 17.56 8.96
CA ALA A 132 -10.69 18.42 9.95
C ALA A 132 -9.72 18.86 11.07
N TRP A 133 -8.67 18.10 11.36
CA TRP A 133 -7.64 18.52 12.33
C TRP A 133 -6.93 19.78 11.84
N GLY A 134 -6.48 19.82 10.58
CA GLY A 134 -5.77 20.97 10.02
C GLY A 134 -6.55 22.27 10.14
N SER A 135 -7.87 22.22 9.93
CA SER A 135 -8.76 23.38 10.06
C SER A 135 -8.90 23.91 11.50
N THR A 136 -8.74 23.05 12.50
CA THR A 136 -8.95 23.39 13.91
C THR A 136 -7.70 24.04 14.54
N TRP A 137 -6.50 23.61 14.12
CA TRP A 137 -5.25 24.02 14.76
C TRP A 137 -4.62 25.29 14.17
N HIS A 138 -5.02 25.71 12.96
CA HIS A 138 -4.46 26.89 12.30
C HIS A 138 -5.53 27.87 11.77
N PRO A 139 -6.33 28.52 12.63
CA PRO A 139 -7.14 29.66 12.20
C PRO A 139 -6.22 30.87 11.93
N GLY A 140 -5.65 30.94 10.71
CA GLY A 140 -4.96 32.15 10.20
C GLY A 140 -3.45 32.07 9.96
N ALA A 141 -2.80 30.91 10.11
CA ALA A 141 -1.39 30.76 9.76
C ALA A 141 -1.24 30.65 8.23
N ARG A 142 -0.73 31.73 7.61
CA ARG A 142 -0.65 31.88 6.14
C ARG A 142 0.70 31.47 5.54
N GLU A 143 1.62 30.91 6.31
CA GLU A 143 2.95 30.53 5.80
C GLU A 143 3.34 29.09 6.15
N ALA A 144 3.76 28.41 5.09
CA ALA A 144 3.96 26.97 4.95
C ALA A 144 5.32 26.52 5.51
N VAL A 145 5.35 26.23 6.80
CA VAL A 145 6.36 25.31 7.36
C VAL A 145 5.61 24.02 7.64
N ALA A 146 6.10 22.90 7.08
CA ALA A 146 5.54 21.58 7.32
C ALA A 146 5.35 21.37 8.82
N SER A 147 4.10 21.32 9.25
CA SER A 147 3.77 21.17 10.66
C SER A 147 4.17 19.76 11.08
N PRO A 148 4.72 19.56 12.30
CA PRO A 148 4.86 18.21 12.86
C PRO A 148 3.56 17.40 12.82
N LEU A 149 2.41 18.10 12.79
CA LEU A 149 1.09 17.50 12.63
C LEU A 149 0.84 16.95 11.22
N ASP A 150 1.51 17.45 10.17
CA ASP A 150 1.35 16.97 8.80
C ASP A 150 1.91 15.55 8.65
N ALA A 151 3.08 15.31 9.25
CA ALA A 151 3.68 13.97 9.30
C ALA A 151 2.81 13.00 10.09
N LEU A 152 2.26 13.43 11.24
CA LEU A 152 1.32 12.64 12.03
C LEU A 152 0.02 12.36 11.26
N GLY A 153 -0.56 13.37 10.61
CA GLY A 153 -1.76 13.24 9.81
C GLY A 153 -1.57 12.24 8.68
N SER A 154 -0.47 12.35 7.93
CA SER A 154 -0.11 11.41 6.88
C SER A 154 0.04 9.98 7.41
N ALA A 155 0.70 9.80 8.56
CA ALA A 155 0.84 8.48 9.19
C ALA A 155 -0.52 7.89 9.61
N VAL A 156 -1.42 8.70 10.18
CA VAL A 156 -2.78 8.28 10.54
C VAL A 156 -3.57 7.90 9.29
N GLN A 157 -3.49 8.70 8.22
CA GLN A 157 -4.18 8.43 6.95
C GLN A 157 -3.70 7.11 6.34
N VAL A 158 -2.38 6.87 6.28
CA VAL A 158 -1.82 5.61 5.78
C VAL A 158 -2.23 4.42 6.66
N ARG A 159 -2.20 4.56 7.99
CA ARG A 159 -2.71 3.52 8.90
C ARG A 159 -4.20 3.25 8.69
N SER A 160 -4.98 4.27 8.37
CA SER A 160 -6.42 4.14 8.11
C SER A 160 -6.69 3.31 6.85
N VAL A 161 -5.85 3.41 5.82
CA VAL A 161 -5.89 2.50 4.64
C VAL A 161 -5.74 1.05 5.09
N LEU A 162 -4.72 0.77 5.90
CA LEU A 162 -4.40 -0.58 6.39
C LEU A 162 -5.45 -1.13 7.35
N ASP A 163 -6.16 -0.22 8.03
CA ASP A 163 -7.20 -0.57 8.97
C ASP A 163 -8.54 -0.88 8.28
N ALA A 164 -8.86 -0.09 7.25
CA ALA A 164 -10.12 -0.17 6.52
C ALA A 164 -10.09 -1.20 5.38
N ASN A 165 -8.95 -1.45 4.73
CA ASN A 165 -8.87 -2.34 3.57
C ASN A 165 -8.84 -3.83 3.98
N LEU A 166 -10.00 -4.39 4.33
CA LEU A 166 -10.15 -5.78 4.75
C LEU A 166 -10.30 -6.73 3.56
N HIS A 167 -10.70 -6.19 2.41
CA HIS A 167 -10.84 -6.91 1.14
C HIS A 167 -9.92 -6.34 0.05
N PRO A 168 -8.58 -6.40 0.19
CA PRO A 168 -7.70 -5.84 -0.82
C PRO A 168 -7.85 -6.62 -2.13
N MET A 169 -8.09 -5.89 -3.22
CA MET A 169 -8.09 -6.47 -4.56
C MET A 169 -6.65 -6.64 -5.05
N PRO A 170 -6.32 -7.80 -5.65
CA PRO A 170 -5.05 -7.94 -6.32
C PRO A 170 -4.97 -6.94 -7.49
N PRO A 171 -3.79 -6.36 -7.75
CA PRO A 171 -3.63 -5.42 -8.84
C PRO A 171 -3.99 -6.11 -10.15
N GLN A 172 -5.08 -5.64 -10.76
CA GLN A 172 -5.45 -6.03 -12.12
C GLN A 172 -4.63 -5.14 -13.05
N PHE A 173 -3.39 -5.55 -13.33
CA PHE A 173 -2.68 -5.04 -14.48
C PHE A 173 -3.38 -5.64 -15.70
N ALA A 174 -4.51 -5.04 -16.10
CA ALA A 174 -5.15 -5.38 -17.35
C ALA A 174 -4.09 -5.18 -18.43
N ASP A 175 -3.69 -6.27 -19.09
CA ASP A 175 -2.80 -6.21 -20.23
C ASP A 175 -3.58 -5.45 -21.32
N PRO A 176 -3.21 -4.20 -21.66
CA PRO A 176 -4.00 -3.38 -22.59
C PRO A 176 -4.12 -4.05 -23.98
N ALA A 177 -3.28 -5.05 -24.26
CA ALA A 177 -3.30 -5.85 -25.48
C ALA A 177 -4.47 -6.85 -25.58
N GLY A 178 -5.23 -7.12 -24.51
CA GLY A 178 -6.28 -8.14 -24.50
C GLY A 178 -7.70 -7.64 -24.83
N ALA A 179 -7.94 -6.33 -24.83
CA ALA A 179 -9.29 -5.77 -24.87
C ALA A 179 -9.92 -5.64 -26.28
N GLY A 180 -9.22 -6.10 -27.34
CA GLY A 180 -9.64 -5.87 -28.74
C GLY A 180 -10.06 -7.10 -29.55
N ALA A 181 -9.96 -8.32 -29.04
CA ALA A 181 -10.19 -9.54 -29.83
C ALA A 181 -11.48 -10.26 -29.42
N GLY A 182 -12.63 -9.64 -29.67
CA GLY A 182 -13.92 -10.23 -29.30
C GLY A 182 -15.12 -9.47 -29.83
N GLY A 183 -15.09 -9.08 -31.09
CA GLY A 183 -16.19 -8.36 -31.72
C GLY A 183 -16.17 -8.54 -33.23
N ASP A 184 -16.42 -9.76 -33.71
CA ASP A 184 -16.98 -9.97 -35.04
C ASP A 184 -17.66 -11.35 -35.08
N GLY A 185 -18.98 -11.35 -35.16
CA GLY A 185 -19.75 -12.58 -35.34
C GLY A 185 -21.15 -12.56 -34.72
N VAL A 186 -22.02 -11.65 -35.18
CA VAL A 186 -23.38 -11.99 -35.67
C VAL A 186 -23.76 -11.00 -36.76
#